data_AF-A0A2E0BJH6-F1
#
_entry.id   AF-A0A2E0BJH6-F1
#
_cell.length_a   1.000
_cell.length_b   1.000
_cell.length_c   1.000
_cell.angle_alpha   90.00
_cell.angle_beta   90.00
_cell.angle_gamma   90.00
#
_symmetry.space_group_name_H-M   'P 1'
#
loop_
_entity.id
_entity.type
_entity.pdbx_description
1 polymer ?
#
loop_
_entity_poly.entity_id
_entity_poly.type
_entity_poly.pdbx_seq_one_letter_code
_entity_poly.pdbx_strand_id
1 'polypeptide(L)'
;MAKCKSGYYWCYTDNKCKKIPLGWHVGRGGVIEKDEEEKNGNNKNGNGTGNGEPNGGSDGGSVSEESVSKAQQKFFGMVRAVQKGESNIGGDVGKAAASMKKKDVKDFASTKHKGLPERKKVDEGLRSSILSDPKAMKSIKDNEKVNYSQTMRMKHGKNWKEFVSQSKDAKERLRPGEVKKWDKEKKKWVSNKD
;
A
#
# COMPACT_ATOMS: atom_id res chain seq x y z
N MET A 1 -18.30 41.28 -10.04
CA MET A 1 -18.63 40.27 -11.07
C MET A 1 -20.03 40.53 -11.60
N ALA A 2 -20.20 40.61 -12.92
CA ALA A 2 -21.53 40.70 -13.53
C ALA A 2 -22.30 39.40 -13.25
N LYS A 3 -23.46 39.49 -12.59
CA LYS A 3 -24.31 38.33 -12.31
C LYS A 3 -25.19 38.08 -13.54
N CYS A 4 -24.96 36.97 -14.23
CA CYS A 4 -25.84 36.52 -15.31
C CYS A 4 -27.15 35.93 -14.75
N LYS A 5 -28.21 35.94 -15.57
CA LYS A 5 -29.50 35.30 -15.25
C LYS A 5 -29.30 33.79 -15.08
N SER A 6 -30.13 33.13 -14.26
CA SER A 6 -30.07 31.67 -14.08
C SER A 6 -30.15 30.93 -15.41
N GLY A 7 -29.30 29.91 -15.61
CA GLY A 7 -29.16 29.20 -16.88
C GLY A 7 -28.18 29.86 -17.87
N TYR A 8 -27.52 30.96 -17.50
CA TYR A 8 -26.49 31.62 -18.29
C TYR A 8 -25.19 31.76 -17.51
N TYR A 9 -24.05 31.66 -18.19
CA TYR A 9 -22.72 31.86 -17.63
C TYR A 9 -22.06 33.12 -18.20
N TRP A 10 -21.16 33.72 -17.41
CA TRP A 10 -20.36 34.85 -17.87
C TRP A 10 -19.18 34.34 -18.71
N CYS A 11 -19.15 34.71 -19.99
CA CYS A 11 -18.06 34.35 -20.88
C CYS A 11 -17.03 35.48 -20.92
N TYR A 12 -15.86 35.25 -20.34
CA TYR A 12 -14.78 36.24 -20.24
C TYR A 12 -14.13 36.60 -21.59
N THR A 13 -14.26 35.75 -22.61
CA THR A 13 -13.74 36.04 -23.96
C THR A 13 -14.60 37.06 -24.71
N ASP A 14 -15.91 37.01 -24.49
CA ASP A 14 -16.88 37.81 -25.24
C ASP A 14 -17.52 38.90 -24.37
N ASN A 15 -17.11 39.00 -23.09
CA ASN A 15 -17.66 39.90 -22.06
C ASN A 15 -19.19 39.95 -22.06
N LYS A 16 -19.85 38.80 -22.21
CA LYS A 16 -21.31 38.67 -22.25
C LYS A 16 -21.81 37.38 -21.63
N CYS A 17 -23.07 37.37 -21.21
CA CYS A 17 -23.75 36.18 -20.71
C CYS A 17 -24.15 35.26 -21.87
N LYS A 18 -23.75 33.98 -21.82
CA LYS A 18 -24.12 32.93 -22.79
C LYS A 18 -24.91 31.83 -22.09
N LYS A 19 -25.75 31.09 -22.81
CA LYS A 19 -26.58 30.01 -22.24
C LYS A 19 -25.71 28.81 -21.85
N ILE A 20 -25.97 28.20 -20.71
CA ILE A 20 -25.25 27.01 -20.24
C ILE A 20 -25.70 25.79 -21.08
N PRO A 21 -24.78 25.02 -21.68
CA PRO A 21 -25.11 23.78 -22.38
C PRO A 21 -25.68 22.71 -21.42
N LEU A 22 -26.49 21.78 -21.94
CA LEU A 22 -27.04 20.66 -21.14
C LEU A 22 -25.90 19.78 -20.59
N GLY A 23 -25.97 19.44 -19.30
CA GLY A 23 -24.93 18.66 -18.58
C GLY A 23 -23.75 19.50 -18.08
N TRP A 24 -23.93 20.82 -17.98
CA TRP A 24 -22.97 21.75 -17.41
C TRP A 24 -23.68 22.69 -16.43
N HIS A 25 -22.98 23.13 -15.40
CA HIS A 25 -23.47 24.12 -14.44
C HIS A 25 -22.41 25.20 -14.18
N VAL A 26 -22.82 26.31 -13.56
CA VAL A 26 -21.88 27.38 -13.14
C VAL A 26 -21.43 27.09 -11.72
N GLY A 27 -20.14 26.76 -11.57
CA GLY A 27 -19.51 26.48 -10.29
C GLY A 27 -19.37 27.73 -9.41
N ARG A 28 -18.91 27.54 -8.16
CA ARG A 28 -18.79 28.60 -7.14
C ARG A 28 -17.89 29.78 -7.57
N GLY A 29 -17.01 29.56 -8.55
CA GLY A 29 -16.13 30.57 -9.15
C GLY A 29 -16.69 31.31 -10.37
N GLY A 30 -17.92 31.03 -10.80
CA GLY A 30 -18.51 31.65 -12.00
C GLY A 30 -18.05 31.03 -13.33
N VAL A 31 -17.30 29.93 -13.27
CA VAL A 31 -16.83 29.15 -14.42
C VAL A 31 -17.82 27.99 -14.70
N ILE A 32 -17.96 27.62 -15.97
CA ILE A 32 -18.77 26.47 -16.37
C ILE A 32 -18.01 25.17 -16.05
N GLU A 33 -18.65 24.29 -15.29
CA GLU A 33 -18.16 22.97 -14.90
C GLU A 33 -19.11 21.91 -15.46
N LYS A 34 -18.55 20.77 -15.90
CA LYS A 34 -19.35 19.66 -16.44
C LYS A 34 -19.95 18.90 -15.28
N ASP A 35 -21.24 18.58 -15.37
CA ASP A 35 -21.87 17.68 -14.41
C ASP A 35 -21.22 16.30 -14.56
N GLU A 36 -20.54 15.82 -13.52
CA GLU A 36 -20.17 14.42 -13.44
C GLU A 36 -21.46 13.62 -13.28
N GLU A 37 -21.81 12.80 -14.27
CA GLU A 37 -22.92 11.86 -14.16
C GLU A 37 -22.69 10.96 -12.93
N GLU A 38 -23.48 11.19 -11.88
CA GLU A 38 -23.42 10.41 -10.65
C GLU A 38 -23.71 8.93 -10.95
N LYS A 39 -22.67 8.10 -10.92
CA LYS A 39 -22.83 6.66 -10.73
C LYS A 39 -23.28 6.41 -9.30
N ASN A 40 -24.59 6.19 -9.17
CA ASN A 40 -25.24 5.62 -8.00
C ASN A 40 -24.47 4.40 -7.47
N GLY A 41 -24.06 4.44 -6.20
CA GLY A 41 -23.31 3.34 -5.57
C GLY A 41 -22.91 3.68 -4.15
N ASN A 42 -23.80 3.36 -3.22
CA ASN A 42 -23.66 3.54 -1.78
C ASN A 42 -22.31 3.07 -1.20
N ASN A 43 -21.79 3.92 -0.30
CA ASN A 43 -21.26 3.63 1.04
C ASN A 43 -19.86 4.24 1.26
N LYS A 44 -19.84 5.46 1.80
CA LYS A 44 -18.62 6.12 2.31
C LYS A 44 -18.84 6.50 3.77
N ASN A 45 -18.25 5.72 4.68
CA ASN A 45 -17.83 6.21 5.98
C ASN A 45 -16.57 7.06 5.74
N GLY A 46 -16.70 8.37 5.86
CA GLY A 46 -15.63 9.32 5.59
C GLY A 46 -14.68 9.47 6.78
N ASN A 47 -13.38 9.51 6.49
CA ASN A 47 -12.50 10.47 7.16
C ASN A 47 -11.42 10.89 6.15
N GLY A 48 -11.55 12.11 5.65
CA GLY A 48 -10.62 12.71 4.71
C GLY A 48 -9.56 13.52 5.45
N THR A 49 -8.35 13.52 4.90
CA THR A 49 -7.39 14.60 5.13
C THR A 49 -6.58 14.72 3.85
N GLY A 50 -6.86 15.78 3.09
CA GLY A 50 -6.13 16.16 1.88
C GLY A 50 -5.13 17.27 2.15
N ASN A 51 -4.49 17.69 1.05
CA ASN A 51 -3.49 18.75 0.84
C ASN A 51 -2.04 18.22 0.85
N GLY A 52 -1.19 18.49 -0.14
CA GLY A 52 -1.32 19.27 -1.37
C GLY A 52 0.03 19.28 -2.10
N GLU A 53 0.00 19.41 -3.42
CA GLU A 53 1.19 19.58 -4.27
C GLU A 53 1.86 20.95 -4.05
N PRO A 54 3.17 21.04 -4.27
CA PRO A 54 3.74 22.17 -4.96
C PRO A 54 4.43 21.75 -6.27
N ASN A 55 4.11 22.50 -7.32
CA ASN A 55 4.80 22.47 -8.60
C ASN A 55 6.28 22.86 -8.45
N GLY A 56 7.17 22.19 -9.20
CA GLY A 56 8.55 22.61 -9.39
C GLY A 56 9.23 21.68 -10.40
N GLY A 57 9.39 22.16 -11.63
CA GLY A 57 9.90 21.37 -12.75
C GLY A 57 11.37 20.97 -12.61
N SER A 58 11.75 19.92 -13.33
CA SER A 58 13.10 19.71 -13.86
C SER A 58 13.08 18.56 -14.86
N ASP A 59 13.67 18.87 -16.01
CA ASP A 59 14.52 18.02 -16.84
C ASP A 59 14.00 16.71 -17.42
N GLY A 60 14.03 16.70 -18.76
CA GLY A 60 13.90 15.52 -19.59
C GLY A 60 14.98 14.50 -19.25
N GLY A 61 14.62 13.55 -18.39
CA GLY A 61 15.27 12.27 -18.24
C GLY A 61 14.40 11.22 -18.91
N SER A 62 14.81 10.77 -20.10
CA SER A 62 14.28 9.57 -20.75
C SER A 62 14.37 8.39 -19.78
N VAL A 63 13.26 8.10 -19.08
CA VAL A 63 13.06 6.84 -18.38
C VAL A 63 13.05 5.77 -19.46
N SER A 64 14.20 5.14 -19.65
CA SER A 64 14.33 3.90 -20.40
C SER A 64 13.37 2.89 -19.77
N GLU A 65 12.29 2.62 -20.50
CA GLU A 65 11.21 1.68 -20.20
C GLU A 65 11.66 0.20 -20.18
N GLU A 66 12.83 -0.10 -19.62
CA GLU A 66 13.31 -1.47 -19.47
C GLU A 66 13.80 -1.72 -18.05
N SER A 67 12.86 -2.01 -17.16
CA SER A 67 13.09 -3.01 -16.11
C SER A 67 11.78 -3.39 -15.39
N VAL A 68 10.85 -3.93 -16.16
CA VAL A 68 9.72 -4.73 -15.62
C VAL A 68 10.34 -6.00 -15.04
N SER A 69 10.32 -6.18 -13.72
CA SER A 69 10.97 -7.33 -13.07
C SER A 69 10.47 -8.69 -13.60
N LYS A 70 11.28 -9.76 -13.51
CA LYS A 70 10.86 -11.11 -13.92
C LYS A 70 9.54 -11.55 -13.26
N ALA A 71 9.30 -11.11 -12.01
CA ALA A 71 8.04 -11.37 -11.31
C ALA A 71 6.83 -10.69 -11.96
N GLN A 72 6.95 -9.43 -12.39
CA GLN A 72 5.90 -8.71 -13.10
C GLN A 72 5.60 -9.35 -14.46
N GLN A 73 6.63 -9.75 -15.22
CA GLN A 73 6.45 -10.45 -16.49
C GLN A 73 5.70 -11.78 -16.32
N LYS A 74 6.06 -12.59 -15.30
CA LYS A 74 5.34 -13.83 -14.96
C LYS A 74 3.88 -13.57 -14.61
N PHE A 75 3.60 -12.50 -13.85
CA PHE A 75 2.24 -12.09 -13.51
C PHE A 75 1.41 -11.78 -14.76
N PHE A 76 1.92 -10.95 -15.67
CA PHE A 76 1.22 -10.63 -16.92
C PHE A 76 1.09 -11.83 -17.86
N GLY A 77 2.05 -12.77 -17.84
CA GLY A 77 1.93 -14.06 -18.53
C GLY A 77 0.73 -14.88 -18.03
N MET A 78 0.53 -14.96 -16.72
CA MET A 78 -0.65 -15.62 -16.12
C MET A 78 -1.94 -14.89 -16.47
N VAL A 79 -1.96 -13.55 -16.38
CA VAL A 79 -3.12 -12.74 -16.77
C VAL A 79 -3.50 -13.00 -18.23
N ARG A 80 -2.50 -13.08 -19.13
CA ARG A 80 -2.72 -13.37 -20.54
C ARG A 80 -3.31 -14.76 -20.77
N ALA A 81 -2.82 -15.77 -20.06
CA ALA A 81 -3.34 -17.13 -20.16
C ALA A 81 -4.82 -17.19 -19.73
N VAL A 82 -5.18 -16.46 -18.68
CA VAL A 82 -6.58 -16.30 -18.24
C VAL A 82 -7.43 -15.59 -19.31
N GLN A 83 -6.94 -14.49 -19.89
CA GLN A 83 -7.66 -13.77 -20.96
C GLN A 83 -7.89 -14.61 -22.22
N LYS A 84 -7.04 -15.60 -22.47
CA LYS A 84 -7.16 -16.53 -23.59
C LYS A 84 -7.98 -17.78 -23.27
N GLY A 85 -8.35 -18.00 -22.00
CA GLY A 85 -9.04 -19.20 -21.56
C GLY A 85 -8.14 -20.44 -21.42
N GLU A 86 -6.81 -20.26 -21.49
CA GLU A 86 -5.83 -21.34 -21.29
C GLU A 86 -5.67 -21.70 -19.80
N SER A 87 -6.17 -20.86 -18.87
CA SER A 87 -6.03 -21.04 -17.42
C SER A 87 -7.18 -20.37 -16.66
N ASN A 88 -7.71 -21.00 -15.62
CA ASN A 88 -8.74 -20.40 -14.74
C ASN A 88 -8.13 -20.06 -13.37
N ILE A 89 -7.31 -19.00 -13.34
CA ILE A 89 -6.66 -18.52 -12.12
C ILE A 89 -7.52 -17.41 -11.50
N GLY A 90 -8.10 -17.69 -10.34
CA GLY A 90 -8.87 -16.72 -9.55
C GLY A 90 -7.98 -15.74 -8.76
N GLY A 91 -8.60 -14.73 -8.13
CA GLY A 91 -7.89 -13.72 -7.34
C GLY A 91 -7.41 -12.52 -8.16
N ASP A 92 -6.23 -11.98 -7.84
CA ASP A 92 -5.74 -10.74 -8.45
C ASP A 92 -5.44 -10.87 -9.94
N VAL A 93 -4.99 -12.06 -10.39
CA VAL A 93 -4.76 -12.36 -11.81
C VAL A 93 -6.07 -12.33 -12.61
N GLY A 94 -7.14 -12.91 -12.08
CA GLY A 94 -8.46 -12.92 -12.72
C GLY A 94 -9.11 -11.53 -12.78
N LYS A 95 -9.00 -10.75 -11.70
CA LYS A 95 -9.46 -9.35 -11.68
C LYS A 95 -8.71 -8.49 -12.69
N ALA A 96 -7.39 -8.67 -12.76
CA ALA A 96 -6.54 -7.96 -13.71
C ALA A 96 -6.82 -8.40 -15.16
N ALA A 97 -7.14 -9.68 -15.40
CA ALA A 97 -7.54 -10.18 -16.72
C ALA A 97 -8.85 -9.55 -17.21
N ALA A 98 -9.80 -9.29 -16.32
CA ALA A 98 -11.09 -8.66 -16.64
C ALA A 98 -10.98 -7.14 -16.87
N SER A 99 -10.06 -6.45 -16.20
CA SER A 99 -9.94 -4.98 -16.26
C SER A 99 -8.92 -4.48 -17.29
N MET A 100 -7.88 -5.25 -17.61
CA MET A 100 -6.78 -4.79 -18.46
C MET A 100 -6.99 -5.13 -19.94
N LYS A 101 -6.49 -4.25 -20.82
CA LYS A 101 -6.58 -4.45 -22.27
C LYS A 101 -5.65 -5.57 -22.73
N LYS A 102 -6.13 -6.38 -23.68
CA LYS A 102 -5.38 -7.50 -24.28
C LYS A 102 -4.05 -7.06 -24.94
N LYS A 103 -3.92 -5.81 -25.37
CA LYS A 103 -2.69 -5.29 -26.01
C LYS A 103 -1.62 -5.04 -24.96
N ASP A 104 -1.92 -4.20 -23.98
CA ASP A 104 -1.03 -3.86 -22.87
C ASP A 104 -0.49 -5.12 -22.16
N VAL A 105 -1.37 -6.07 -21.82
CA VAL A 105 -0.96 -7.34 -21.20
C VAL A 105 -0.02 -8.17 -22.08
N LYS A 106 -0.23 -8.15 -23.41
CA LYS A 106 0.63 -8.86 -24.35
C LYS A 106 2.01 -8.21 -24.41
N ASP A 107 2.06 -6.89 -24.43
CA ASP A 107 3.32 -6.14 -24.50
C ASP A 107 4.15 -6.42 -23.24
N PHE A 108 3.55 -6.35 -22.05
CA PHE A 108 4.22 -6.70 -20.79
C PHE A 108 4.65 -8.17 -20.71
N ALA A 109 3.83 -9.11 -21.20
CA ALA A 109 4.17 -10.54 -21.21
C ALA A 109 5.25 -10.92 -22.23
N SER A 110 5.38 -10.16 -23.32
CA SER A 110 6.32 -10.43 -24.42
C SER A 110 7.74 -9.93 -24.18
N THR A 111 7.94 -9.13 -23.13
CA THR A 111 9.27 -8.61 -22.76
C THR A 111 10.23 -9.77 -22.45
N LYS A 112 11.44 -9.72 -23.03
CA LYS A 112 12.42 -10.83 -22.92
C LYS A 112 12.87 -11.00 -21.46
N HIS A 113 12.90 -12.25 -20.98
CA HIS A 113 13.30 -12.58 -19.59
C HIS A 113 14.81 -12.58 -19.33
N LYS A 114 15.63 -12.51 -20.39
CA LYS A 114 17.11 -12.54 -20.27
C LYS A 114 17.60 -11.16 -19.83
N GLY A 115 18.36 -11.10 -18.74
CA GLY A 115 18.98 -9.87 -18.23
C GLY A 115 18.15 -9.08 -17.20
N LEU A 116 16.87 -9.40 -17.01
CA LEU A 116 16.03 -8.65 -16.07
C LEU A 116 16.22 -9.08 -14.60
N PRO A 117 16.21 -8.12 -13.66
CA PRO A 117 16.27 -8.43 -12.24
C PRO A 117 15.00 -9.19 -11.81
N GLU A 118 15.16 -10.09 -10.85
CA GLU A 118 14.04 -10.92 -10.37
C GLU A 118 12.94 -10.09 -9.70
N ARG A 119 13.35 -9.04 -8.98
CA ARG A 119 12.50 -8.01 -8.39
C ARG A 119 13.16 -6.65 -8.59
N LYS A 120 12.36 -5.61 -8.82
CA LYS A 120 12.88 -4.23 -8.84
C LYS A 120 13.47 -3.95 -7.45
N LYS A 121 14.73 -3.54 -7.39
CA LYS A 121 15.34 -3.11 -6.13
C LYS A 121 14.57 -1.88 -5.65
N VAL A 122 14.07 -1.95 -4.43
CA VAL A 122 13.43 -0.81 -3.77
C VAL A 122 14.55 0.12 -3.33
N ASP A 123 14.46 1.39 -3.70
CA ASP A 123 15.44 2.41 -3.33
C ASP A 123 15.64 2.46 -1.80
N GLU A 124 16.89 2.66 -1.37
CA GLU A 124 17.26 2.64 0.05
C GLU A 124 16.58 3.78 0.83
N GLY A 125 16.30 4.92 0.18
CA GLY A 125 15.53 6.04 0.73
C GLY A 125 14.05 5.70 0.93
N LEU A 126 13.46 4.90 0.04
CA LEU A 126 12.10 4.41 0.21
C LEU A 126 12.00 3.35 1.32
N ARG A 127 13.02 2.51 1.47
CA ARG A 127 13.11 1.55 2.58
C ARG A 127 13.30 2.25 3.92
N SER A 128 14.18 3.25 3.99
CA SER A 128 14.44 4.00 5.22
C SER A 128 13.20 4.77 5.67
N SER A 129 12.52 5.48 4.76
CA SER A 129 11.26 6.17 5.07
C SER A 129 10.14 5.25 5.55
N ILE A 130 9.98 4.06 4.96
CA ILE A 130 9.03 3.05 5.46
C ILE A 130 9.46 2.53 6.84
N LEU A 131 10.75 2.33 7.10
CA LEU A 131 11.23 1.90 8.41
C LEU A 131 11.15 3.01 9.48
N SER A 132 11.22 4.27 9.07
CA SER A 132 11.12 5.43 9.96
C SER A 132 9.68 5.77 10.34
N ASP A 133 8.68 5.28 9.60
CA ASP A 133 7.27 5.48 9.93
C ASP A 133 6.86 4.61 11.14
N PRO A 134 6.42 5.20 12.27
CA PRO A 134 6.03 4.46 13.47
C PRO A 134 4.89 3.45 13.23
N LYS A 135 3.98 3.74 12.28
CA LYS A 135 2.86 2.87 11.95
C LYS A 135 3.32 1.67 11.14
N ALA A 136 4.25 1.87 10.22
CA ALA A 136 4.87 0.78 9.47
C ALA A 136 5.72 -0.11 10.39
N MET A 137 6.45 0.47 11.33
CA MET A 137 7.23 -0.30 12.29
C MET A 137 6.33 -1.10 13.26
N LYS A 138 5.18 -0.54 13.66
CA LYS A 138 4.16 -1.25 14.44
C LYS A 138 3.57 -2.43 13.67
N SER A 139 3.22 -2.25 12.39
CA SER A 139 2.65 -3.33 11.57
C SER A 139 3.66 -4.44 11.30
N ILE A 140 4.93 -4.11 11.08
CA ILE A 140 6.02 -5.10 10.96
C ILE A 140 6.14 -5.90 12.26
N LYS A 141 6.20 -5.23 13.42
CA LYS A 141 6.29 -5.88 14.73
C LYS A 141 5.10 -6.78 15.03
N ASP A 142 3.89 -6.36 14.66
CA ASP A 142 2.68 -7.16 14.87
C ASP A 142 2.65 -8.38 13.93
N ASN A 143 3.07 -8.23 12.68
CA ASN A 143 3.24 -9.34 11.75
C ASN A 143 4.30 -10.34 12.25
N GLU A 144 5.42 -9.85 12.78
CA GLU A 144 6.48 -10.68 13.34
C GLU A 144 6.00 -11.50 14.56
N LYS A 145 5.17 -10.91 15.44
CA LYS A 145 4.52 -11.66 16.54
C LYS A 145 3.59 -12.75 16.02
N VAL A 146 2.82 -12.45 14.97
CA VAL A 146 1.92 -13.43 14.34
C VAL A 146 2.74 -14.58 13.76
N ASN A 147 3.80 -14.29 13.01
CA ASN A 147 4.72 -15.28 12.46
C ASN A 147 5.40 -16.11 13.54
N TYR A 148 5.86 -15.49 14.63
CA TYR A 148 6.40 -16.20 15.80
C TYR A 148 5.36 -17.14 16.42
N SER A 149 4.12 -16.68 16.63
CA SER A 149 3.06 -17.54 17.17
C SER A 149 2.73 -18.70 16.23
N GLN A 150 2.75 -18.47 14.92
CA GLN A 150 2.48 -19.48 13.91
C GLN A 150 3.58 -20.53 13.85
N THR A 151 4.86 -20.10 13.85
CA THR A 151 6.01 -21.01 13.87
C THR A 151 6.05 -21.84 15.15
N MET A 152 5.78 -21.25 16.31
CA MET A 152 5.69 -21.99 17.58
C MET A 152 4.53 -22.98 17.58
N ARG A 153 3.39 -22.62 16.97
CA ARG A 153 2.25 -23.52 16.80
C ARG A 153 2.56 -24.67 15.84
N MET A 154 3.36 -24.45 14.79
CA MET A 154 3.82 -25.54 13.92
C MET A 154 4.78 -26.49 14.66
N LYS A 155 5.69 -25.93 15.48
CA LYS A 155 6.72 -26.70 16.16
C LYS A 155 6.22 -27.48 17.39
N HIS A 156 5.33 -26.87 18.17
CA HIS A 156 4.86 -27.39 19.46
C HIS A 156 3.36 -27.72 19.46
N GLY A 157 2.68 -27.61 18.31
CA GLY A 157 1.30 -28.05 18.13
C GLY A 157 0.30 -27.34 19.05
N LYS A 158 -0.58 -28.13 19.68
CA LYS A 158 -1.60 -27.61 20.62
C LYS A 158 -0.99 -27.08 21.93
N ASN A 159 0.17 -27.58 22.32
CA ASN A 159 0.83 -27.25 23.59
C ASN A 159 1.81 -26.07 23.48
N TRP A 160 1.82 -25.36 22.34
CA TRP A 160 2.75 -24.25 22.12
C TRP A 160 2.63 -23.14 23.17
N LYS A 161 1.43 -22.91 23.72
CA LYS A 161 1.21 -21.92 24.78
C LYS A 161 1.91 -22.32 26.07
N GLU A 162 1.80 -23.58 26.47
CA GLU A 162 2.47 -24.13 27.66
C GLU A 162 3.99 -24.16 27.48
N PHE A 163 4.49 -24.47 26.28
CA PHE A 163 5.91 -24.41 26.00
C PHE A 163 6.45 -22.97 26.11
N VAL A 164 5.71 -21.97 25.60
CA VAL A 164 6.10 -20.56 25.71
C VAL A 164 6.05 -20.08 27.16
N SER A 165 5.08 -20.50 27.98
CA SER A 165 5.05 -20.15 29.40
C SER A 165 6.20 -20.82 30.15
N GLN A 166 6.40 -22.12 29.99
CA GLN A 166 7.51 -22.86 30.61
C GLN A 166 8.88 -22.30 30.18
N SER A 167 9.03 -21.86 28.93
CA SER A 167 10.27 -21.23 28.45
C SER A 167 10.50 -19.84 29.06
N LYS A 168 9.44 -19.09 29.38
CA LYS A 168 9.55 -17.81 30.10
C LYS A 168 9.88 -18.05 31.57
N ASP A 169 9.17 -18.97 32.20
CA ASP A 169 9.38 -19.34 33.59
C ASP A 169 10.79 -19.91 33.79
N ALA A 170 11.29 -20.72 32.86
CA ALA A 170 12.65 -21.24 32.89
C ALA A 170 13.73 -20.16 32.74
N LYS A 171 13.42 -19.03 32.09
CA LYS A 171 14.34 -17.87 32.02
C LYS A 171 14.37 -17.07 33.32
N GLU A 172 13.26 -17.02 34.03
CA GLU A 172 13.14 -16.28 35.29
C GLU A 172 13.51 -17.11 36.53
N ARG A 173 13.37 -18.44 36.43
CA ARG A 173 13.69 -19.40 37.48
C ARG A 173 15.19 -19.39 37.77
N LEU A 174 15.51 -19.18 39.05
CA LEU A 174 16.85 -19.33 39.58
C LEU A 174 17.34 -20.76 39.37
N ARG A 175 18.56 -20.90 38.86
CA ARG A 175 19.23 -22.20 38.81
C ARG A 175 19.54 -22.66 40.24
N PRO A 176 19.69 -23.98 40.46
CA PRO A 176 20.12 -24.49 41.77
C PRO A 176 21.40 -23.78 42.24
N GLY A 177 21.35 -23.14 43.41
CA GLY A 177 22.46 -22.36 43.97
C GLY A 177 22.42 -20.85 43.68
N GLU A 178 21.56 -20.36 42.78
CA GLU A 178 21.38 -18.93 42.55
C GLU A 178 20.40 -18.32 43.57
N VAL A 179 20.81 -17.22 44.21
CA VAL A 179 19.96 -16.47 45.16
C VAL A 179 19.81 -15.03 44.67
N LYS A 180 18.59 -14.50 44.69
CA LYS A 180 18.32 -13.05 44.52
C LYS A 180 18.38 -12.40 45.90
N LYS A 181 19.34 -11.51 46.13
CA LYS A 181 19.45 -10.71 47.36
C LYS A 181 19.15 -9.25 47.03
N TRP A 182 18.36 -8.59 47.89
CA TRP A 182 18.11 -7.16 47.76
C TRP A 182 19.35 -6.37 48.20
N ASP A 183 19.91 -5.60 47.28
CA ASP A 183 21.01 -4.67 47.57
C ASP A 183 20.41 -3.29 47.88
N LYS A 184 20.51 -2.87 49.15
CA LYS A 184 19.93 -1.61 49.65
C LYS A 184 20.62 -0.38 49.07
N GLU A 185 21.90 -0.47 48.71
CA GLU A 185 22.68 0.65 48.17
C GLU A 185 22.32 0.90 46.70
N LYS A 186 22.20 -0.18 45.93
CA LYS A 186 21.84 -0.12 44.50
C LYS A 186 20.34 -0.12 44.23
N LYS A 187 19.50 -0.22 45.28
CA LYS A 187 18.03 -0.31 45.22
C LYS A 187 17.53 -1.32 44.17
N LYS A 188 18.21 -2.46 44.05
CA LYS A 188 17.90 -3.50 43.07
C LYS A 188 18.15 -4.89 43.62
N TRP A 189 17.46 -5.89 43.07
CA TRP A 189 17.78 -7.29 43.31
C TRP A 189 19.06 -7.66 42.56
N VAL A 190 20.05 -8.16 43.29
CA VAL A 190 21.32 -8.64 42.74
C VAL A 190 21.31 -10.16 42.88
N SER A 191 21.50 -10.87 41.76
CA SER A 191 21.76 -12.31 41.77
C SER A 191 23.25 -12.57 41.92
N ASN A 192 23.64 -13.69 42.54
CA ASN A 192 25.03 -14.17 42.55
C ASN A 192 25.46 -14.78 41.20
N LYS A 193 25.04 -14.13 40.11
CA LYS A 193 25.27 -14.54 38.73
C LYS A 193 26.48 -13.74 38.26
N ASP A 194 27.58 -14.44 37.99
CA ASP A 194 28.76 -13.86 37.34
C ASP A 194 28.39 -13.17 36.01
#